data_AF-A0A0L8GK94-F1
#
_entry.id   AF-A0A0L8GK94-F1
#
_cell.length_a   1.000
_cell.length_b   1.000
_cell.length_c   1.000
_cell.angle_alpha   90.00
_cell.angle_beta   90.00
_cell.angle_gamma   90.00
#
_symmetry.space_group_name_H-M   'P 1'
#
loop_
_entity.id
_entity.type
_entity.pdbx_description
1 polymer ?
#
loop_
_entity_poly.entity_id
_entity_poly.type
_entity_poly.pdbx_seq_one_letter_code
_entity_poly.pdbx_strand_id
1 'polypeptide(L)'
;KSDRSLLAQFYYADEELNMVAAELDSFDGHKDPERCTLLVNQLRGCQDKVLNIIQKIMDKAIDVDRANRDFRVKFPDDVLQESLAGQLWFGAECLAAGSTIMNREVESASMRPLARALTKNLDSLRSILREQCLKNINVYTERIKEALTIFDKLFAEFELRYGIDCIISSFERFCFAFLIPIASWK
;
A
#
# COMPACT_ATOMS: atom_id res chain seq x y z
N LYS A 1 -16.89 25.50 -2.77
CA LYS A 1 -16.05 25.42 -1.54
C LYS A 1 -15.13 24.21 -1.66
N SER A 2 -13.96 24.35 -2.29
CA SER A 2 -13.19 23.21 -2.83
C SER A 2 -11.70 23.29 -2.51
N ASP A 3 -11.34 23.53 -1.25
CA ASP A 3 -9.97 23.29 -0.76
C ASP A 3 -10.05 22.62 0.61
N ARG A 4 -10.36 21.32 0.61
CA ARG A 4 -10.21 20.47 1.81
C ARG A 4 -8.76 19.99 1.84
N SER A 5 -8.02 20.35 2.88
CA SER A 5 -6.60 20.01 3.06
C SER A 5 -6.31 18.54 2.74
N LEU A 6 -5.09 18.24 2.29
CA LEU A 6 -4.69 16.85 1.99
C LEU A 6 -4.85 15.93 3.22
N LEU A 7 -4.60 16.46 4.43
CA LEU A 7 -4.83 15.75 5.68
C LEU A 7 -6.32 15.42 5.90
N ALA A 8 -7.24 16.33 5.56
CA ALA A 8 -8.67 16.03 5.63
C ALA A 8 -9.06 14.95 4.60
N GLN A 9 -8.53 15.01 3.38
CA GLN A 9 -8.75 13.98 2.37
C GLN A 9 -8.22 12.62 2.84
N PHE A 10 -7.02 12.60 3.42
CA PHE A 10 -6.40 11.41 3.99
C PHE A 10 -7.29 10.80 5.07
N TYR A 11 -7.78 11.60 6.01
CA TYR A 11 -8.62 11.12 7.10
C TYR A 11 -9.85 10.34 6.59
N TYR A 12 -10.60 10.91 5.64
CA TYR A 12 -11.79 10.24 5.11
C TYR A 12 -11.46 8.99 4.27
N ALA A 13 -10.38 9.02 3.49
CA ALA A 13 -9.95 7.86 2.73
C ALA A 13 -9.48 6.71 3.63
N ASP A 14 -8.79 7.04 4.73
CA ASP A 14 -8.29 6.08 5.69
C ASP A 14 -9.41 5.47 6.56
N GLU A 15 -10.45 6.24 6.89
CA GLU A 15 -11.68 5.73 7.51
C GLU A 15 -12.42 4.76 6.58
N GLU A 16 -12.58 5.11 5.31
CA GLU A 16 -13.20 4.25 4.28
C GLU A 16 -12.45 2.92 4.15
N LEU A 17 -11.12 2.97 4.08
CA LEU A 17 -10.28 1.77 4.06
C LEU A 17 -10.50 0.88 5.28
N ASN A 18 -10.53 1.45 6.49
CA ASN A 18 -10.70 0.68 7.72
C ASN A 18 -12.11 0.09 7.84
N MET A 19 -13.15 0.75 7.32
CA MET A 19 -14.50 0.17 7.26
C MET A 19 -14.53 -1.08 6.38
N VAL A 20 -13.95 -1.02 5.17
CA VAL A 20 -13.90 -2.17 4.26
C VAL A 20 -13.06 -3.31 4.84
N ALA A 21 -11.92 -3.00 5.46
CA ALA A 21 -11.08 -3.99 6.13
C ALA A 21 -11.83 -4.68 7.29
N ALA A 22 -12.50 -3.93 8.16
CA ALA A 22 -13.29 -4.49 9.24
C ALA A 22 -14.46 -5.35 8.73
N GLU A 23 -15.07 -4.97 7.61
CA GLU A 23 -16.11 -5.79 6.96
C GLU A 23 -15.54 -7.11 6.46
N LEU A 24 -14.38 -7.09 5.80
CA LEU A 24 -13.67 -8.30 5.38
C LEU A 24 -13.33 -9.22 6.57
N ASP A 25 -12.83 -8.66 7.67
CA ASP A 25 -12.49 -9.42 8.88
C ASP A 25 -13.72 -10.05 9.56
N SER A 26 -14.89 -9.42 9.42
CA SER A 26 -16.14 -9.88 10.02
C SER A 26 -16.84 -10.98 9.20
N PHE A 27 -16.37 -11.25 7.98
CA PHE A 27 -17.05 -12.05 6.99
C PHE A 27 -16.40 -13.42 6.77
N ASP A 28 -17.22 -14.46 6.68
CA ASP A 28 -16.77 -15.80 6.31
C ASP A 28 -16.76 -15.94 4.78
N GLY A 29 -15.58 -15.75 4.18
CA GLY A 29 -15.38 -15.78 2.73
C GLY A 29 -15.85 -17.08 2.05
N HIS A 30 -15.95 -18.19 2.78
CA HIS A 30 -16.46 -19.45 2.25
C HIS A 30 -17.98 -19.48 2.08
N LYS A 31 -18.72 -18.62 2.79
CA LYS A 31 -20.19 -18.58 2.72
C LYS A 31 -20.71 -17.77 1.54
N ASP A 32 -20.01 -16.72 1.14
CA ASP A 32 -20.39 -15.91 -0.02
C ASP A 32 -19.13 -15.34 -0.72
N PRO A 33 -18.57 -16.11 -1.66
CA PRO A 33 -17.34 -15.76 -2.39
C PRO A 33 -17.48 -14.53 -3.30
N GLU A 34 -18.69 -14.24 -3.79
CA GLU A 34 -18.95 -13.08 -4.66
C GLU A 34 -18.78 -11.78 -3.87
N ARG A 35 -19.35 -11.71 -2.67
CA ARG A 35 -19.17 -10.56 -1.78
C ARG A 35 -17.73 -10.41 -1.32
N CYS A 36 -17.03 -11.52 -1.04
CA CYS A 36 -15.61 -11.46 -0.71
C CYS A 36 -14.80 -10.83 -1.86
N THR A 37 -15.06 -11.25 -3.10
CA THR A 37 -14.42 -10.67 -4.29
C THR A 37 -14.71 -9.17 -4.42
N LEU A 38 -15.97 -8.75 -4.20
CA LEU A 38 -16.35 -7.35 -4.25
C LEU A 38 -15.62 -6.52 -3.18
N LEU A 39 -15.59 -7.01 -1.93
CA LEU A 39 -14.93 -6.32 -0.82
C LEU A 39 -13.42 -6.22 -1.02
N VAL A 40 -12.76 -7.25 -1.56
CA VAL A 40 -11.34 -7.19 -1.91
C VAL A 40 -11.07 -6.14 -2.99
N ASN A 41 -11.93 -6.05 -4.01
CA ASN A 41 -11.81 -5.02 -5.04
C ASN A 41 -12.03 -3.60 -4.46
N GLN A 42 -12.99 -3.44 -3.54
CA GLN A 42 -13.20 -2.19 -2.82
C GLN A 42 -12.01 -1.82 -1.94
N LEU A 43 -11.42 -2.80 -1.23
CA LEU A 43 -10.24 -2.61 -0.39
C LEU A 43 -9.08 -2.07 -1.23
N ARG A 44 -8.84 -2.67 -2.40
CA ARG A 44 -7.80 -2.21 -3.35
C ARG A 44 -8.02 -0.77 -3.80
N GLY A 45 -9.26 -0.42 -4.16
CA GLY A 45 -9.61 0.95 -4.52
C GLY A 45 -9.36 1.94 -3.37
N CYS A 46 -9.65 1.54 -2.13
CA CYS A 46 -9.37 2.35 -0.95
C CYS A 46 -7.87 2.50 -0.68
N GLN A 47 -7.09 1.42 -0.84
CA GLN A 47 -5.63 1.43 -0.71
C GLN A 47 -4.98 2.38 -1.73
N ASP A 48 -5.37 2.29 -3.00
CA ASP A 48 -4.92 3.21 -4.06
C ASP A 48 -5.23 4.66 -3.72
N LYS A 49 -6.45 4.94 -3.24
CA LYS A 49 -6.87 6.29 -2.84
C LYS A 49 -6.02 6.84 -1.70
N VAL A 50 -5.76 6.03 -0.66
CA VAL A 50 -4.92 6.42 0.48
C VAL A 50 -3.49 6.69 0.03
N LEU A 51 -2.88 5.81 -0.76
CA LEU A 51 -1.51 6.01 -1.26
C LEU A 51 -1.39 7.23 -2.17
N ASN A 52 -2.38 7.48 -3.03
CA ASN A 52 -2.39 8.67 -3.88
C ASN A 52 -2.42 9.96 -3.06
N ILE A 53 -3.13 9.98 -1.93
CA ILE A 53 -3.13 11.13 -1.02
C ILE A 53 -1.79 11.23 -0.28
N ILE A 54 -1.23 10.12 0.20
CA ILE A 54 0.10 10.10 0.84
C ILE A 54 1.17 10.62 -0.12
N GLN A 55 1.15 10.21 -1.40
CA GLN A 55 2.07 10.72 -2.42
C GLN A 55 1.97 12.24 -2.56
N LYS A 56 0.75 12.79 -2.66
CA LYS A 56 0.53 14.25 -2.70
C LYS A 56 0.99 14.94 -1.41
N ILE A 57 0.89 14.29 -0.26
CA ILE A 57 1.43 14.80 1.01
C ILE A 57 2.95 14.83 0.94
N MET A 58 3.59 13.76 0.45
CA MET A 58 5.04 13.70 0.28
C MET A 58 5.54 14.79 -0.67
N ASP A 59 4.86 15.00 -1.80
CA ASP A 59 5.18 16.08 -2.76
C ASP A 59 5.13 17.48 -2.13
N LYS A 60 4.37 17.67 -1.04
CA LYS A 60 4.29 18.95 -0.32
C LYS A 60 5.18 19.05 0.92
N ALA A 61 5.43 17.93 1.59
CA ALA A 61 6.08 17.91 2.90
C ALA A 61 7.57 17.58 2.84
N ILE A 62 7.99 16.82 1.82
CA ILE A 62 9.35 16.27 1.65
C ILE A 62 9.79 16.30 0.17
N ASP A 63 9.43 17.35 -0.57
CA ASP A 63 9.69 17.48 -2.01
C ASP A 63 11.17 17.27 -2.40
N VAL A 64 12.09 17.75 -1.58
CA VAL A 64 13.55 17.63 -1.78
C VAL A 64 14.15 16.31 -1.26
N ASP A 65 13.48 15.63 -0.33
CA ASP A 65 14.00 14.44 0.35
C ASP A 65 13.48 13.13 -0.25
N ARG A 66 12.79 13.20 -1.40
CA ARG A 66 12.23 12.04 -2.09
C ARG A 66 13.33 11.06 -2.51
N ALA A 67 13.07 9.78 -2.29
CA ALA A 67 13.90 8.68 -2.74
C ALA A 67 13.98 8.66 -4.27
N ASN A 68 15.20 8.48 -4.78
CA ASN A 68 15.49 8.40 -6.20
C ASN A 68 14.78 7.18 -6.83
N ARG A 69 14.12 7.41 -7.97
CA ARG A 69 13.40 6.41 -8.76
C ARG A 69 13.88 6.31 -10.20
N ASP A 70 15.12 6.72 -10.48
CA ASP A 70 15.75 6.68 -11.81
C ASP A 70 15.76 5.28 -12.41
N PHE A 71 15.68 4.24 -11.56
CA PHE A 71 15.54 2.87 -12.01
C PHE A 71 14.26 2.62 -12.84
N ARG A 72 13.22 3.46 -12.72
CA ARG A 72 11.97 3.33 -13.49
C ARG A 72 12.18 3.41 -15.01
N VAL A 73 13.23 4.10 -15.46
CA VAL A 73 13.57 4.17 -16.90
C VAL A 73 13.96 2.81 -17.50
N LYS A 74 14.28 1.83 -16.63
CA LYS A 74 14.62 0.45 -17.03
C LYS A 74 13.38 -0.42 -17.21
N PHE A 75 12.20 0.09 -16.85
CA PHE A 75 10.94 -0.62 -16.95
C PHE A 75 10.13 -0.09 -18.14
N PRO A 76 9.44 -0.96 -18.89
CA PRO A 76 8.56 -0.52 -19.96
C PRO A 76 7.38 0.28 -19.39
N ASP A 77 6.85 1.22 -20.17
CA ASP A 77 5.74 2.10 -19.75
C ASP A 77 4.50 1.30 -19.31
N ASP A 78 4.28 0.12 -19.91
CA ASP A 78 3.17 -0.80 -19.56
C ASP A 78 3.22 -1.32 -18.12
N VAL A 79 4.37 -1.25 -17.46
CA VAL A 79 4.55 -1.61 -16.03
C VAL A 79 4.23 -0.43 -15.12
N LEU A 80 4.44 0.80 -15.60
CA LEU A 80 4.21 2.04 -14.85
C LEU A 80 2.75 2.48 -14.95
N GLN A 81 1.81 1.57 -14.67
CA GLN A 81 0.37 1.84 -14.71
C GLN A 81 -0.07 2.73 -13.54
N GLU A 82 -1.19 3.44 -13.72
CA GLU A 82 -1.74 4.39 -12.74
C GLU A 82 -2.09 3.79 -11.36
N SER A 83 -2.15 2.44 -11.23
CA SER A 83 -2.42 1.72 -9.97
C SER A 83 -1.23 0.93 -9.42
N LEU A 84 -0.01 1.14 -9.95
CA LEU A 84 1.19 0.40 -9.50
C LEU A 84 1.41 0.53 -7.99
N ALA A 85 1.12 1.68 -7.41
CA ALA A 85 1.35 1.91 -5.98
C ALA A 85 0.47 1.02 -5.08
N GLY A 86 -0.84 0.91 -5.34
CA GLY A 86 -1.70 0.00 -4.58
C GLY A 86 -1.42 -1.47 -4.88
N GLN A 87 -1.02 -1.81 -6.11
CA GLN A 87 -0.56 -3.17 -6.43
C GLN A 87 0.67 -3.56 -5.60
N LEU A 88 1.64 -2.64 -5.44
CA LEU A 88 2.82 -2.86 -4.62
C LEU A 88 2.48 -3.01 -3.13
N TRP A 89 1.58 -2.17 -2.60
CA TRP A 89 1.11 -2.32 -1.21
C TRP A 89 0.43 -3.68 -1.02
N PHE A 90 -0.52 -4.04 -1.87
CA PHE A 90 -1.19 -5.34 -1.80
C PHE A 90 -0.18 -6.49 -1.89
N GLY A 91 0.78 -6.42 -2.81
CA GLY A 91 1.86 -7.40 -2.93
C GLY A 91 2.72 -7.50 -1.67
N ALA A 92 3.03 -6.37 -1.04
CA ALA A 92 3.75 -6.33 0.23
C ALA A 92 2.97 -6.96 1.37
N GLU A 93 1.65 -6.71 1.47
CA GLU A 93 0.79 -7.37 2.48
C GLU A 93 0.75 -8.88 2.28
N CYS A 94 0.59 -9.34 1.04
CA CYS A 94 0.60 -10.75 0.72
C CYS A 94 1.94 -11.42 1.10
N LEU A 95 3.06 -10.80 0.77
CA LEU A 95 4.39 -11.30 1.15
C LEU A 95 4.58 -11.28 2.67
N ALA A 96 4.16 -10.20 3.34
CA ALA A 96 4.23 -10.09 4.80
C ALA A 96 3.37 -11.16 5.50
N ALA A 97 2.25 -11.57 4.90
CA ALA A 97 1.41 -12.67 5.37
C ALA A 97 2.02 -14.07 5.14
N GLY A 98 3.14 -14.16 4.39
CA GLY A 98 3.87 -15.41 4.16
C GLY A 98 3.63 -16.03 2.79
N SER A 99 2.86 -15.38 1.92
CA SER A 99 2.66 -15.88 0.57
C SER A 99 3.93 -15.80 -0.27
N THR A 100 3.89 -16.52 -1.39
CA THR A 100 5.07 -16.78 -2.22
C THR A 100 4.74 -16.46 -3.66
N ILE A 101 5.66 -15.78 -4.34
CA ILE A 101 5.61 -15.56 -5.78
C ILE A 101 5.83 -16.90 -6.47
N MET A 102 4.88 -17.26 -7.31
CA MET A 102 4.91 -18.51 -8.08
C MET A 102 6.20 -18.60 -8.87
N ASN A 103 6.88 -19.75 -8.78
CA ASN A 103 8.16 -20.02 -9.42
C ASN A 103 9.34 -19.12 -8.96
N ARG A 104 9.18 -18.36 -7.86
CA ARG A 104 10.16 -17.40 -7.33
C ARG A 104 10.21 -17.40 -5.80
N GLU A 105 10.32 -18.60 -5.22
CA GLU A 105 10.23 -18.78 -3.77
C GLU A 105 11.40 -18.17 -3.01
N VAL A 106 12.60 -18.23 -3.59
CA VAL A 106 13.83 -17.69 -3.01
C VAL A 106 13.78 -16.16 -3.00
N GLU A 107 13.40 -15.53 -4.12
CA GLU A 107 13.22 -14.07 -4.16
C GLU A 107 12.13 -13.64 -3.19
N SER A 108 10.99 -14.34 -3.15
CA SER A 108 9.91 -14.08 -2.19
C SER A 108 10.42 -14.10 -0.76
N ALA A 109 11.16 -15.13 -0.36
CA ALA A 109 11.72 -15.26 0.99
C ALA A 109 12.65 -14.08 1.33
N SER A 110 13.45 -13.62 0.36
CA SER A 110 14.34 -12.46 0.53
C SER A 110 13.59 -11.12 0.64
N MET A 111 12.42 -11.01 0.01
CA MET A 111 11.60 -9.79 0.03
C MET A 111 10.68 -9.69 1.25
N ARG A 112 10.34 -10.81 1.89
CA ARG A 112 9.44 -10.84 3.06
C ARG A 112 9.85 -9.87 4.20
N PRO A 113 11.13 -9.77 4.61
CA PRO A 113 11.53 -8.80 5.63
C PRO A 113 11.24 -7.36 5.22
N LEU A 114 11.52 -7.01 3.96
CA LEU A 114 11.27 -5.68 3.41
C LEU A 114 9.75 -5.41 3.32
N ALA A 115 8.96 -6.38 2.88
CA ALA A 115 7.51 -6.30 2.83
C ALA A 115 6.90 -6.02 4.21
N ARG A 116 7.35 -6.76 5.25
CA ARG A 116 6.93 -6.54 6.65
C ARG A 116 7.35 -5.17 7.18
N ALA A 117 8.55 -4.70 6.83
CA ALA A 117 9.01 -3.38 7.23
C ALA A 117 8.17 -2.28 6.58
N LEU A 118 7.86 -2.42 5.28
CA LEU A 118 7.05 -1.49 4.52
C LEU A 118 5.62 -1.39 5.08
N THR A 119 4.93 -2.51 5.25
CA THR A 119 3.54 -2.52 5.75
C THR A 119 3.44 -1.96 7.17
N LYS A 120 4.35 -2.37 8.06
CA LYS A 120 4.42 -1.83 9.42
C LYS A 120 4.70 -0.33 9.46
N ASN A 121 5.59 0.16 8.58
CA ASN A 121 5.90 1.59 8.51
C ASN A 121 4.70 2.39 7.96
N LEU A 122 4.01 1.86 6.95
CA LEU A 122 2.79 2.45 6.41
C LEU A 122 1.68 2.55 7.46
N ASP A 123 1.45 1.49 8.26
CA ASP A 123 0.47 1.54 9.35
C ASP A 123 0.83 2.59 10.41
N SER A 124 2.12 2.69 10.76
CA SER A 124 2.60 3.73 11.67
C SER A 124 2.42 5.13 11.08
N LEU A 125 2.74 5.32 9.80
CA LEU A 125 2.55 6.58 9.09
C LEU A 125 1.07 6.99 9.06
N ARG A 126 0.17 6.04 8.75
CA ARG A 126 -1.28 6.27 8.76
C ARG A 126 -1.78 6.72 10.12
N SER A 127 -1.31 6.07 11.19
CA SER A 127 -1.61 6.47 12.57
C SER A 127 -1.13 7.90 12.88
N ILE A 128 0.11 8.24 12.52
CA ILE A 128 0.68 9.58 12.72
C ILE A 128 -0.12 10.62 11.93
N LEU A 129 -0.42 10.38 10.65
CA LEU A 129 -1.19 11.30 9.82
C LEU A 129 -2.59 11.52 10.39
N ARG A 130 -3.28 10.45 10.83
CA ARG A 130 -4.59 10.54 11.46
C ARG A 130 -4.57 11.39 12.73
N GLU A 131 -3.60 11.19 13.62
CA GLU A 131 -3.43 12.04 14.80
C GLU A 131 -3.27 13.53 14.43
N GLN A 132 -2.55 13.79 13.35
CA GLN A 132 -2.26 15.15 12.89
C GLN A 132 -3.48 15.81 12.26
N CYS A 133 -4.33 15.03 11.57
CA CYS A 133 -5.64 15.50 11.11
C CYS A 133 -6.52 16.00 12.26
N LEU A 134 -6.45 15.35 13.43
CA LEU A 134 -7.24 15.73 14.61
C LEU A 134 -6.65 16.93 15.38
N LYS A 135 -5.32 17.14 15.30
CA LYS A 135 -4.61 18.22 16.00
C LYS A 135 -4.55 19.50 15.18
N ASN A 136 -3.99 19.44 13.97
CA ASN A 136 -3.81 20.59 13.10
C ASN A 136 -3.63 20.16 11.64
N ILE A 137 -4.64 20.44 10.81
CA ILE A 137 -4.67 20.07 9.39
C ILE A 137 -3.79 20.92 8.46
N ASN A 138 -3.10 21.94 8.99
CA ASN A 138 -2.35 22.92 8.20
C ASN A 138 -0.82 22.80 8.33
N VAL A 139 -0.31 21.91 9.19
CA VAL A 139 1.14 21.83 9.48
C VAL A 139 1.63 20.40 9.38
N TYR A 140 2.75 20.21 8.68
CA TYR A 140 3.50 18.95 8.71
C TYR A 140 4.65 19.07 9.70
N THR A 141 4.56 18.36 10.82
CA THR A 141 5.62 18.34 11.84
C THR A 141 6.84 17.56 11.36
N GLU A 142 8.01 17.80 11.97
CA GLU A 142 9.25 17.06 11.65
C GLU A 142 9.07 15.54 11.81
N ARG A 143 8.30 15.11 12.81
CA ARG A 143 7.93 13.69 12.99
C ARG A 143 7.17 13.12 11.78
N ILE A 144 6.28 13.90 11.15
CA ILE A 144 5.57 13.46 9.94
C ILE A 144 6.55 13.37 8.77
N LYS A 145 7.40 14.39 8.57
CA LYS A 145 8.39 14.41 7.48
C LYS A 145 9.37 13.24 7.58
N GLU A 146 9.86 12.94 8.78
CA GLU A 146 10.73 11.79 9.01
C GLU A 146 10.01 10.48 8.68
N ALA A 147 8.78 10.29 9.16
CA ALA A 147 7.98 9.10 8.86
C ALA A 147 7.71 8.95 7.34
N LEU A 148 7.37 10.05 6.65
CA LEU A 148 7.19 10.07 5.21
C LEU A 148 8.49 9.72 4.47
N THR A 149 9.63 10.23 4.93
CA THR A 149 10.93 9.95 4.31
C THR A 149 11.33 8.49 4.43
N ILE A 150 11.11 7.89 5.61
CA ILE A 150 11.35 6.46 5.83
C ILE A 150 10.43 5.62 4.94
N PHE A 151 9.14 5.96 4.90
CA PHE A 151 8.18 5.30 4.03
C PHE A 151 8.59 5.38 2.56
N ASP A 152 8.94 6.57 2.06
CA ASP A 152 9.30 6.79 0.65
C ASP A 152 10.53 5.96 0.24
N LYS A 153 11.52 5.84 1.12
CA LYS A 153 12.72 5.00 0.91
C LYS A 153 12.39 3.52 0.89
N LEU A 154 11.63 3.03 1.87
CA LEU A 154 11.20 1.63 1.93
C LEU A 154 10.35 1.27 0.71
N PHE A 155 9.45 2.18 0.30
CA PHE A 155 8.59 1.98 -0.86
C PHE A 155 9.39 1.94 -2.15
N ALA A 156 10.36 2.85 -2.34
CA ALA A 156 11.24 2.83 -3.50
C ALA A 156 12.13 1.59 -3.56
N GLU A 157 12.66 1.12 -2.41
CA GLU A 157 13.44 -0.12 -2.36
C GLU A 157 12.57 -1.35 -2.68
N PHE A 158 11.35 -1.39 -2.14
CA PHE A 158 10.41 -2.47 -2.42
C PHE A 158 10.01 -2.47 -3.90
N GLU A 159 9.68 -1.30 -4.45
CA GLU A 159 9.39 -1.12 -5.87
C GLU A 159 10.54 -1.57 -6.76
N LEU A 160 11.79 -1.25 -6.41
CA LEU A 160 12.96 -1.67 -7.16
C LEU A 160 13.11 -3.20 -7.18
N ARG A 161 13.05 -3.84 -6.01
CA ARG A 161 13.20 -5.31 -5.91
C ARG A 161 12.02 -6.03 -6.56
N TYR A 162 10.81 -5.54 -6.28
CA TYR A 162 9.59 -6.08 -6.86
C TYR A 162 9.53 -5.88 -8.37
N GLY A 163 9.95 -4.72 -8.89
CA GLY A 163 9.96 -4.42 -10.33
C GLY A 163 11.07 -5.15 -11.10
N ILE A 164 12.29 -5.22 -10.55
CA ILE A 164 13.39 -5.97 -11.17
C ILE A 164 13.05 -7.47 -11.26
N ASP A 165 12.43 -8.03 -10.22
CA ASP A 165 12.13 -9.45 -10.19
C ASP A 165 10.76 -9.79 -10.81
N CYS A 166 9.69 -9.01 -10.61
CA CYS A 166 8.32 -9.43 -10.97
C CYS A 166 7.78 -8.92 -12.32
N ILE A 167 8.53 -8.11 -13.08
CA ILE A 167 8.05 -7.67 -14.40
C ILE A 167 7.91 -8.88 -15.32
N ILE A 168 6.66 -9.12 -15.72
CA ILE A 168 6.18 -10.17 -16.63
C ILE A 168 6.08 -11.56 -15.95
N SER A 169 4.97 -11.85 -15.24
CA SER A 169 4.23 -13.13 -15.40
C SER A 169 3.18 -13.45 -14.32
N SER A 170 3.06 -12.77 -13.17
CA SER A 170 2.33 -13.42 -12.04
C SER A 170 1.42 -12.60 -11.13
N PHE A 171 1.14 -11.32 -11.41
CA PHE A 171 0.20 -10.58 -10.53
C PHE A 171 -1.25 -11.13 -10.62
N GLU A 172 -1.71 -11.50 -11.81
CA GLU A 172 -3.06 -12.11 -11.98
C GLU A 172 -3.18 -13.49 -11.31
N ARG A 173 -2.09 -14.25 -11.21
CA ARG A 173 -2.09 -15.58 -10.56
C ARG A 173 -1.93 -15.52 -9.04
N PHE A 174 -1.48 -14.39 -8.49
CA PHE A 174 -1.44 -14.15 -7.05
C PHE A 174 -2.84 -14.02 -6.45
N CYS A 175 -3.76 -13.42 -7.20
CA CYS A 175 -5.12 -13.11 -6.74
C CYS A 175 -5.96 -14.38 -6.50
N PHE A 176 -5.79 -15.42 -7.33
CA PHE A 176 -6.63 -16.63 -7.25
C PHE A 176 -6.34 -17.48 -6.00
N ALA A 177 -5.14 -17.40 -5.42
CA ALA A 177 -4.81 -18.12 -4.19
C ALA A 177 -5.23 -17.36 -2.91
N PHE A 178 -5.67 -16.11 -3.02
CA PHE A 178 -5.84 -15.20 -1.86
C PHE A 178 -7.28 -14.98 -1.39
N LEU A 179 -8.28 -15.56 -2.07
CA LEU A 179 -9.64 -15.63 -1.50
C LEU A 179 -9.73 -16.57 -0.29
N ILE A 180 -8.70 -17.37 -0.02
CA ILE A 180 -8.68 -18.36 1.07
C ILE A 180 -8.00 -17.86 2.36
N PRO A 181 -6.89 -17.07 2.36
CA PRO A 181 -6.22 -16.70 3.60
C PRO A 181 -6.71 -15.40 4.25
N ILE A 182 -7.51 -14.55 3.57
CA ILE A 182 -8.11 -13.38 4.22
C ILE A 182 -9.11 -13.84 5.31
N ALA A 183 -9.71 -15.03 5.15
CA ALA A 183 -10.53 -15.68 6.18
C ALA A 183 -9.72 -16.29 7.35
N SER A 184 -8.39 -16.25 7.29
CA SER A 184 -7.48 -16.78 8.32
C SER A 184 -6.75 -15.67 9.08
N TRP A 185 -7.36 -14.48 9.18
CA TRP A 185 -6.94 -13.40 10.09
C TRP A 185 -7.28 -13.73 11.56
N LYS A 186 -6.87 -14.93 12.00
CA LYS A 186 -6.66 -15.36 13.40
C LYS A 186 -5.80 -16.62 13.44
#